data_AF-A0A653DZ44-F1
#
_entry.id   AF-A0A653DZ44-F1
#
_cell.length_a   1.000
_cell.length_b   1.000
_cell.length_c   1.000
_cell.angle_alpha   90.00
_cell.angle_beta   90.00
_cell.angle_gamma   90.00
#
_symmetry.space_group_name_H-M   'P 1'
#
loop_
_entity.id
_entity.type
_entity.pdbx_description
1 polymer ?
#
loop_
_entity_poly.entity_id
_entity_poly.type
_entity_poly.pdbx_seq_one_letter_code
_entity_poly.pdbx_strand_id
1 'polypeptide(L)'
;MRLPLAFLLGIVLSCQPLQAQPQPQSLNWAIVPMPGIFNVEGGQPVSGALYEATQLIDAQMPEVQVRYQVMSLLRMRQSLRKQLQLCSNGLLQTPARDKQGYFIPYLLSTPMHLLVRQPTLNQLLLENGEVSLDWLFANPYLRGAIATARQYRMTSARN
;
A
#
# COMPACT_ATOMS: atom_id res chain seq x y z
N MET A 1 -64.52 26.85 16.20
CA MET A 1 -63.93 25.64 15.60
C MET A 1 -62.78 25.16 16.48
N ARG A 2 -62.95 24.06 17.20
CA ARG A 2 -61.91 23.44 18.04
C ARG A 2 -61.15 22.44 17.18
N LEU A 3 -59.92 22.78 16.77
CA LEU A 3 -59.04 21.82 16.11
C LEU A 3 -58.75 20.67 17.08
N PRO A 4 -58.97 19.40 16.71
CA PRO A 4 -58.78 18.28 17.62
C PRO A 4 -57.30 18.12 17.94
N LEU A 5 -56.98 18.10 19.24
CA LEU A 5 -55.63 17.86 19.79
C LEU A 5 -54.95 16.60 19.20
N ALA A 6 -55.76 15.65 18.72
CA ALA A 6 -55.32 14.44 18.03
C ALA A 6 -54.53 14.72 16.73
N PHE A 7 -54.77 15.83 16.03
CA PHE A 7 -54.04 16.18 14.82
C PHE A 7 -52.62 16.72 15.11
N LEU A 8 -52.40 17.29 16.30
CA LEU A 8 -51.09 17.79 16.71
C LEU A 8 -50.16 16.67 17.19
N LEU A 9 -50.69 15.60 17.79
CA LEU A 9 -49.87 14.43 18.18
C LEU A 9 -49.37 13.62 16.98
N GLY A 10 -50.11 13.60 15.88
CA GLY A 10 -49.71 12.88 14.65
C GLY A 10 -48.49 13.49 13.95
N ILE A 11 -48.24 14.79 14.12
CA ILE A 11 -47.11 15.50 13.49
C ILE A 11 -45.81 15.32 14.29
N VAL A 12 -45.91 15.12 15.61
CA VAL A 12 -44.72 14.96 16.46
C VAL A 12 -44.10 13.57 16.30
N LEU A 13 -44.88 12.53 15.98
CA LEU A 13 -44.36 11.18 15.75
C LEU A 13 -43.63 11.00 14.40
N SER A 14 -43.84 11.89 13.42
CA SER A 14 -43.17 11.83 12.11
C SER A 14 -41.81 12.54 12.09
N CYS A 15 -41.48 13.29 13.15
CA CYS A 15 -40.16 13.90 13.34
C CYS A 15 -39.27 13.02 14.23
N GLN A 16 -39.11 11.74 13.87
CA GLN A 16 -37.95 11.02 14.40
C GLN A 16 -36.73 11.54 13.65
N PRO A 17 -35.70 12.07 14.34
CA PRO A 17 -34.45 12.39 13.68
C PRO A 17 -33.95 11.08 13.08
N LEU A 18 -33.85 11.05 11.75
CA LEU A 18 -33.10 10.01 11.05
C LEU A 18 -31.67 10.13 11.57
N GLN A 19 -31.36 9.41 12.64
CA GLN A 19 -29.99 9.25 13.10
C GLN A 19 -29.29 8.51 11.98
N ALA A 20 -28.66 9.27 11.08
CA ALA A 20 -27.72 8.74 10.12
C ALA A 20 -26.70 7.96 10.94
N GLN A 21 -26.84 6.64 10.96
CA GLN A 21 -25.84 5.79 11.58
C GLN A 21 -24.51 6.17 10.93
N PRO A 22 -23.48 6.56 11.72
CA PRO A 22 -22.19 6.90 11.15
C PRO A 22 -21.76 5.71 10.30
N GLN A 23 -21.72 5.93 8.98
CA GLN A 23 -21.35 4.88 8.06
C GLN A 23 -19.90 4.53 8.40
N PRO A 24 -19.58 3.26 8.69
CA PRO A 24 -18.26 2.89 9.16
C PRO A 24 -17.24 3.37 8.12
N GLN A 25 -16.28 4.17 8.58
CA GLN A 25 -15.25 4.69 7.71
C GLN A 25 -14.49 3.51 7.12
N SER A 26 -14.51 3.36 5.79
CA SER A 26 -13.86 2.24 5.12
C SER A 26 -12.46 2.63 4.67
N LEU A 27 -11.49 1.75 4.90
CA LEU A 27 -10.11 1.95 4.46
C LEU A 27 -9.70 0.83 3.50
N ASN A 28 -9.26 1.19 2.30
CA ASN A 28 -8.78 0.24 1.31
C ASN A 28 -7.25 0.22 1.31
N TRP A 29 -6.64 -0.89 1.76
CA TRP A 29 -5.21 -1.12 1.61
C TRP A 29 -4.90 -1.71 0.23
N ALA A 30 -4.12 -1.00 -0.59
CA ALA A 30 -3.57 -1.56 -1.82
C ALA A 30 -2.37 -2.46 -1.49
N ILE A 31 -2.55 -3.76 -1.71
CA ILE A 31 -1.54 -4.78 -1.44
C ILE A 31 -0.81 -5.13 -2.72
N VAL A 32 0.49 -4.84 -2.76
CA VAL A 32 1.36 -5.26 -3.85
C VAL A 32 2.03 -6.58 -3.46
N PRO A 33 1.71 -7.71 -4.13
CA PRO A 33 2.26 -9.01 -3.77
C PRO A 33 3.77 -9.03 -4.05
N MET A 34 4.56 -9.06 -2.98
CA MET A 34 6.02 -9.09 -3.04
C MET A 34 6.51 -10.06 -1.96
N PRO A 35 7.17 -11.18 -2.33
CA PRO A 35 7.60 -12.18 -1.39
C PRO A 35 8.42 -11.59 -0.23
N GLY A 36 8.11 -12.03 1.01
CA GLY A 36 8.71 -11.53 2.25
C GLY A 36 8.15 -10.19 2.76
N ILE A 37 7.52 -9.41 1.89
CA ILE A 37 6.92 -8.10 2.21
C ILE A 37 5.42 -8.23 2.41
N PHE A 38 4.74 -8.75 1.39
CA PHE A 38 3.35 -9.21 1.42
C PHE A 38 3.28 -10.54 0.68
N ASN A 39 3.26 -11.62 1.45
CA ASN A 39 2.94 -12.95 0.93
C ASN A 39 1.42 -13.03 0.77
N VAL A 40 0.97 -13.49 -0.40
CA VAL A 40 -0.45 -13.54 -0.76
C VAL A 40 -0.81 -14.96 -1.16
N GLU A 41 -1.86 -15.49 -0.55
CA GLU A 41 -2.43 -16.81 -0.85
C GLU A 41 -3.94 -16.66 -1.03
N GLY A 42 -4.53 -17.35 -2.01
CA GLY A 42 -5.97 -17.24 -2.28
C GLY A 42 -6.45 -15.80 -2.59
N GLY A 43 -5.55 -14.90 -3.00
CA GLY A 43 -5.87 -13.49 -3.24
C GLY A 43 -5.94 -12.61 -1.97
N GLN A 44 -5.51 -13.12 -0.83
CA GLN A 44 -5.44 -12.39 0.44
C GLN A 44 -4.02 -12.34 0.99
N PRO A 45 -3.60 -11.24 1.64
CA PRO A 45 -2.33 -11.23 2.35
C PRO A 45 -2.38 -12.17 3.56
N VAL A 46 -1.35 -12.99 3.74
CA VAL A 46 -1.27 -13.99 4.82
C VAL A 46 -0.08 -13.80 5.75
N SER A 47 1.00 -13.17 5.28
CA SER A 47 2.21 -12.92 6.07
C SER A 47 3.13 -11.89 5.39
N GLY A 48 4.21 -11.51 6.09
CA GLY A 48 5.26 -10.65 5.57
C GLY A 48 5.44 -9.38 6.40
N ALA A 49 6.59 -8.73 6.24
CA ALA A 49 6.98 -7.61 7.10
C ALA A 49 5.99 -6.44 7.06
N LEU A 50 5.46 -6.09 5.88
CA LEU A 50 4.45 -5.02 5.76
C LEU A 50 3.05 -5.47 6.14
N TYR A 51 2.75 -6.76 6.03
CA TYR A 51 1.48 -7.31 6.52
C TYR A 51 1.39 -7.18 8.04
N GLU A 52 2.44 -7.60 8.75
CA GLU A 52 2.52 -7.49 10.21
C GLU A 52 2.44 -6.03 10.66
N ALA A 53 3.17 -5.12 10.00
CA ALA A 53 3.09 -3.69 10.27
C ALA A 53 1.67 -3.13 10.03
N THR A 54 0.99 -3.56 8.97
CA THR A 54 -0.40 -3.17 8.70
C THR A 54 -1.36 -3.68 9.78
N GLN A 55 -1.21 -4.93 10.25
CA GLN A 55 -2.05 -5.45 11.35
C GLN A 55 -1.92 -4.61 12.63
N LEU A 56 -0.70 -4.14 12.94
CA LEU A 56 -0.48 -3.27 14.10
C LEU A 56 -1.17 -1.91 13.97
N ILE A 57 -1.24 -1.35 12.76
CA ILE A 57 -1.96 -0.11 12.50
C ILE A 57 -3.48 -0.34 12.55
N ASP A 58 -3.97 -1.39 11.90
CA ASP A 58 -5.39 -1.71 11.85
C ASP A 58 -5.95 -1.98 13.26
N ALA A 59 -5.16 -2.58 14.15
CA ALA A 59 -5.52 -2.78 15.55
C ALA A 59 -5.75 -1.48 16.34
N GLN A 60 -5.21 -0.35 15.89
CA GLN A 60 -5.43 0.98 16.50
C GLN A 60 -6.68 1.68 15.96
N MET A 61 -7.38 1.09 14.98
CA MET A 61 -8.56 1.67 14.32
C MET A 61 -9.73 0.67 14.31
N PRO A 62 -10.18 0.15 15.46
CA PRO A 62 -11.22 -0.88 15.53
C PRO A 62 -12.57 -0.45 14.92
N GLU A 63 -12.82 0.85 14.80
CA GLU A 63 -14.02 1.44 14.21
C GLU A 63 -13.97 1.51 12.67
N VAL A 64 -12.80 1.29 12.06
CA VAL A 64 -12.58 1.40 10.61
C VAL A 64 -12.79 0.05 9.94
N GLN A 65 -13.64 0.01 8.91
CA GLN A 65 -13.80 -1.20 8.11
C GLN A 65 -12.65 -1.32 7.09
N VAL A 66 -11.64 -2.10 7.43
CA VAL A 66 -10.47 -2.35 6.59
C VAL A 66 -10.76 -3.37 5.48
N ARG A 67 -10.25 -3.11 4.27
CA ARG A 67 -10.31 -4.01 3.12
C ARG A 67 -8.96 -4.10 2.42
N TYR A 68 -8.47 -5.31 2.19
CA TYR A 68 -7.26 -5.54 1.40
C TYR A 68 -7.59 -5.72 -0.08
N GLN A 69 -6.89 -4.95 -0.92
CA GLN A 69 -7.04 -4.99 -2.38
C GLN A 69 -5.71 -5.39 -3.02
N VAL A 70 -5.56 -6.66 -3.36
CA VAL A 70 -4.37 -7.15 -4.06
C VAL A 70 -4.32 -6.61 -5.49
N MET A 71 -3.23 -5.94 -5.84
CA MET A 71 -3.04 -5.35 -7.17
C MET A 71 -1.57 -5.23 -7.56
N SER A 72 -1.31 -5.02 -8.85
CA SER A 72 0.07 -4.77 -9.32
C SER A 72 0.58 -3.40 -8.86
N LEU A 73 1.91 -3.27 -8.74
CA LEU A 73 2.56 -2.00 -8.41
C LEU A 73 2.17 -0.87 -9.39
N LEU A 74 2.07 -1.18 -10.68
CA LEU A 74 1.65 -0.22 -11.70
C LEU A 74 0.21 0.25 -11.47
N ARG A 75 -0.71 -0.68 -11.17
CA ARG A 75 -2.11 -0.36 -10.89
C ARG A 75 -2.23 0.50 -9.63
N MET A 76 -1.55 0.13 -8.54
CA MET A 76 -1.52 0.92 -7.30
C MET A 76 -1.00 2.35 -7.56
N ARG A 77 0.11 2.51 -8.28
CA ARG A 77 0.64 3.84 -8.64
C ARG A 77 -0.33 4.64 -9.50
N GLN A 78 -1.03 3.99 -10.44
CA GLN A 78 -2.04 4.66 -11.24
C GLN A 78 -3.23 5.12 -10.38
N SER A 79 -3.68 4.28 -9.44
CA SER A 79 -4.75 4.62 -8.53
C SER A 79 -4.39 5.80 -7.61
N LEU A 80 -3.17 5.84 -7.06
CA LEU A 80 -2.67 6.99 -6.29
C LEU A 80 -2.62 8.28 -7.13
N ARG A 81 -2.10 8.22 -8.36
CA ARG A 81 -2.09 9.38 -9.27
C ARG A 81 -3.49 9.89 -9.62
N LYS A 82 -4.48 8.99 -9.65
CA LYS A 82 -5.89 9.31 -9.86
C LYS A 82 -6.61 9.72 -8.57
N GLN A 83 -5.89 9.83 -7.44
CA GLN A 83 -6.42 10.19 -6.13
C GLN A 83 -7.60 9.29 -5.71
N LEU A 84 -7.55 8.00 -6.06
CA LEU A 84 -8.53 7.04 -5.56
C LEU A 84 -8.35 6.86 -4.05
N GLN A 85 -9.46 6.62 -3.34
CA GLN A 85 -9.50 6.43 -1.89
C GLN A 85 -8.90 5.08 -1.50
N LEU A 86 -7.57 5.06 -1.38
CA LEU A 86 -6.78 3.91 -0.93
C LEU A 86 -5.54 4.36 -0.17
N CYS A 87 -5.05 3.46 0.67
CA CYS A 87 -3.78 3.57 1.38
C CYS A 87 -2.81 2.52 0.84
N SER A 88 -1.51 2.82 0.86
CA SER A 88 -0.45 1.88 0.50
C SER A 88 0.71 2.10 1.45
N ASN A 89 1.42 1.04 1.79
CA ASN A 89 2.67 1.11 2.53
C ASN A 89 3.86 0.62 1.70
N GLY A 90 5.06 0.72 2.27
CA GLY A 90 6.30 0.36 1.57
C GLY A 90 6.73 1.34 0.48
N LEU A 91 6.17 2.57 0.47
CA LEU A 91 6.54 3.62 -0.46
C LEU A 91 7.49 4.62 0.19
N LEU A 92 8.65 4.82 -0.42
CA LEU A 92 9.54 5.92 -0.06
C LEU A 92 8.89 7.27 -0.39
N GLN A 93 8.98 8.22 0.54
CA GLN A 93 8.53 9.59 0.32
C GLN A 93 9.47 10.28 -0.67
N THR A 94 8.90 11.04 -1.61
CA THR A 94 9.65 11.91 -2.51
C THR A 94 8.84 13.18 -2.80
N PRO A 95 9.46 14.31 -3.18
CA PRO A 95 8.74 15.53 -3.53
C PRO A 95 7.69 15.35 -4.64
N ALA A 96 7.92 14.40 -5.55
CA ALA A 96 6.96 14.07 -6.60
C ALA A 96 5.72 13.34 -6.06
N ARG A 97 5.86 12.55 -4.99
CA ARG A 97 4.77 11.78 -4.36
C ARG A 97 3.99 12.59 -3.33
N ASP A 98 4.58 13.62 -2.73
CA ASP A 98 3.86 14.54 -1.83
C ASP A 98 2.68 15.23 -2.53
N LYS A 99 2.68 15.28 -3.86
CA LYS A 99 1.57 15.78 -4.69
C LYS A 99 0.42 14.76 -4.87
N GLN A 100 0.63 13.51 -4.50
CA GLN A 100 -0.29 12.38 -4.77
C GLN A 100 -1.03 11.90 -3.52
N GLY A 101 -0.62 12.33 -2.33
CA GLY A 101 -1.24 11.96 -1.07
C GLY A 101 -0.37 12.32 0.14
N TYR A 102 -0.85 11.95 1.32
CA TYR A 102 -0.13 12.14 2.58
C TYR A 102 0.80 10.97 2.86
N PHE A 103 2.01 11.29 3.36
CA PHE A 103 2.99 10.31 3.79
C PHE A 103 3.13 10.34 5.31
N ILE A 104 2.98 9.17 5.93
CA ILE A 104 3.21 8.97 7.37
C ILE A 104 4.45 8.10 7.50
N PRO A 105 5.57 8.63 8.04
CA PRO A 105 6.78 7.84 8.24
C PRO A 105 6.62 6.97 9.49
N TYR A 106 6.33 5.69 9.30
CA TYR A 106 6.23 4.72 10.41
C TYR A 106 7.11 3.48 10.23
N LEU A 107 7.84 3.38 9.11
CA LEU A 107 8.76 2.28 8.81
C LEU A 107 10.10 2.82 8.35
N LEU A 108 11.17 2.16 8.78
CA LEU A 108 12.52 2.38 8.29
C LEU A 108 12.78 1.41 7.12
N SER A 109 13.31 1.94 6.02
CA SER A 109 13.79 1.11 4.91
C SER A 109 15.24 0.74 5.15
N THR A 110 15.61 -0.49 4.77
CA THR A 110 17.04 -0.83 4.64
C THR A 110 17.65 -0.01 3.49
N PRO A 111 18.98 0.23 3.51
CA PRO A 111 19.69 0.77 2.36
C PRO A 111 19.43 -0.04 1.08
N MET A 112 19.60 0.59 -0.08
CA MET A 112 19.53 -0.13 -1.35
C MET A 112 20.78 -1.02 -1.49
N HIS A 113 20.57 -2.28 -1.89
CA HIS A 113 21.66 -3.25 -2.06
C HIS A 113 21.83 -3.64 -3.53
N LEU A 114 23.07 -3.84 -3.95
CA LEU A 114 23.38 -4.45 -5.24
C LEU A 114 23.41 -5.98 -5.09
N LEU A 115 22.59 -6.67 -5.89
CA LEU A 115 22.63 -8.12 -6.00
C LEU A 115 23.46 -8.53 -7.20
N VAL A 116 24.59 -9.21 -6.95
CA VAL A 116 25.49 -9.72 -7.99
C VAL A 116 25.69 -11.22 -7.87
N ARG A 117 26.03 -11.85 -8.99
CA ARG A 117 26.52 -13.23 -8.96
C ARG A 117 27.89 -13.24 -8.30
N GLN A 118 28.16 -14.25 -7.48
CA GLN A 118 29.42 -14.38 -6.75
C GLN A 118 30.67 -14.23 -7.66
N PRO A 119 30.73 -14.82 -8.88
CA PRO A 119 31.90 -14.65 -9.75
C PRO A 119 32.07 -13.23 -10.30
N THR A 120 31.00 -12.44 -10.35
CA THR A 120 31.01 -11.04 -10.81
C THR A 120 31.45 -10.09 -9.70
N LEU A 121 31.36 -10.50 -8.43
CA LEU A 121 31.70 -9.64 -7.29
C LEU A 121 33.12 -9.09 -7.39
N ASN A 122 34.08 -9.95 -7.75
CA ASN A 122 35.50 -9.58 -7.89
C ASN A 122 35.78 -8.67 -9.10
N GLN A 123 34.79 -8.42 -9.96
CA GLN A 123 34.91 -7.56 -11.14
C GLN A 123 34.39 -6.15 -10.86
N LEU A 124 33.79 -5.91 -9.69
CA LEU A 124 33.26 -4.63 -9.30
C LEU A 124 34.34 -3.79 -8.60
N LEU A 125 34.36 -2.50 -8.90
CA LEU A 125 35.15 -1.54 -8.13
C LEU A 125 34.42 -1.24 -6.81
N LEU A 126 34.71 -2.05 -5.78
CA LEU A 126 34.14 -1.88 -4.45
C LEU A 126 35.03 -1.02 -3.56
N GLU A 127 34.44 -0.04 -2.90
CA GLU A 127 35.08 0.78 -1.87
C GLU A 127 34.25 0.67 -0.59
N ASN A 128 34.84 0.13 0.49
CA ASN A 128 34.14 -0.09 1.77
C ASN A 128 32.82 -0.89 1.67
N GLY A 129 32.72 -1.79 0.70
CA GLY A 129 31.50 -2.59 0.47
C GLY A 129 30.43 -1.87 -0.36
N GLU A 130 30.71 -0.65 -0.82
CA GLU A 130 29.87 0.13 -1.70
C GLU A 130 30.42 0.14 -3.13
N VAL A 131 29.56 0.48 -4.09
CA VAL A 131 29.94 0.62 -5.49
C VAL A 131 29.31 1.89 -6.05
N SER A 132 30.10 2.65 -6.80
CA SER A 132 29.59 3.85 -7.47
C SER A 132 28.62 3.48 -8.60
N LEU A 133 27.44 4.10 -8.58
CA LEU A 133 26.48 4.00 -9.69
C LEU A 133 27.06 4.59 -10.99
N ASP A 134 27.81 5.68 -10.90
CA ASP A 134 28.45 6.30 -12.08
C ASP A 134 29.45 5.35 -12.73
N TRP A 135 30.26 4.67 -11.91
CA TRP A 135 31.19 3.65 -12.41
C TRP A 135 30.44 2.46 -13.04
N LEU A 136 29.37 1.97 -12.41
CA LEU A 136 28.55 0.88 -12.94
C LEU A 136 27.95 1.23 -14.30
N PHE A 137 27.47 2.45 -14.48
CA PHE A 137 26.88 2.90 -15.75
C PHE A 137 27.92 3.25 -16.82
N ALA A 138 29.13 3.67 -16.42
CA ALA A 138 30.21 3.96 -17.35
C ALA A 138 31.01 2.72 -17.79
N ASN A 139 30.89 1.59 -17.09
CA ASN A 139 31.68 0.40 -17.37
C ASN A 139 31.23 -0.30 -18.68
N PRO A 140 32.05 -0.31 -19.76
CA PRO A 140 31.65 -0.83 -21.06
C PRO A 140 31.50 -2.36 -21.09
N TYR A 141 32.03 -3.07 -20.09
CA TYR A 141 31.90 -4.52 -19.95
C TYR A 141 30.59 -4.93 -19.29
N LEU A 142 29.88 -3.99 -18.66
CA LEU A 142 28.55 -4.21 -18.11
C LEU A 142 27.49 -3.84 -19.15
N ARG A 143 26.65 -4.82 -19.49
CA ARG A 143 25.47 -4.60 -20.33
C ARG A 143 24.24 -4.71 -19.45
N GLY A 144 23.42 -3.68 -19.44
CA GLY A 144 22.24 -3.58 -18.59
C GLY A 144 20.97 -3.31 -19.36
N ALA A 145 19.84 -3.57 -18.71
CA ALA A 145 18.53 -3.10 -19.10
C ALA A 145 17.83 -2.53 -17.86
N ILE A 146 17.04 -1.48 -18.06
CA ILE A 146 16.20 -0.92 -17.00
C ILE A 146 14.83 -1.60 -17.10
N ALA A 147 14.48 -2.37 -16.07
CA ALA A 147 13.15 -2.94 -15.94
C ALA A 147 12.30 -2.09 -14.99
N THR A 148 11.12 -1.67 -15.46
CA THR A 148 10.20 -0.82 -14.67
C THR A 148 9.48 -1.58 -13.56
N ALA A 149 9.50 -2.91 -13.60
CA ALA A 149 9.02 -3.78 -12.53
C ALA A 149 9.71 -5.15 -12.58
N ARG A 150 9.96 -5.75 -11.41
CA ARG A 150 10.15 -7.20 -11.30
C ARG A 150 8.76 -7.83 -11.23
N GLN A 151 8.47 -8.75 -12.12
CA GLN A 151 7.28 -9.59 -12.01
C GLN A 151 7.65 -10.83 -11.21
N TYR A 152 7.34 -10.84 -9.92
CA TYR A 152 7.31 -12.09 -9.17
C TYR A 152 6.04 -12.82 -9.62
N ARG A 153 6.19 -13.93 -10.35
CA ARG A 153 5.02 -14.80 -10.62
C ARG A 153 4.46 -15.22 -9.27
N MET A 154 3.18 -14.95 -9.04
CA MET A 154 2.46 -15.57 -7.93
C MET A 154 2.54 -17.08 -8.17
N THR A 155 3.20 -17.80 -7.26
CA THR A 155 3.06 -19.25 -7.20
C THR A 155 1.62 -19.52 -6.79
N SER A 156 0.77 -19.78 -7.78
CA SER A 156 -0.50 -20.46 -7.52
C SER A 156 -0.13 -21.79 -6.88
N ALA A 157 -0.44 -21.95 -5.60
CA ALA A 157 -0.64 -23.27 -5.02
C ALA A 157 -1.70 -23.93 -5.90
N ARG A 158 -1.31 -24.99 -6.61
CA ARG A 158 -2.28 -25.90 -7.21
C ARG A 158 -2.84 -26.72 -6.06
N ASN A 159 -4.16 -26.68 -5.89
CA ASN A 159 -4.89 -27.70 -5.14
C ASN A 159 -4.67 -29.08 -5.77
#